data_AF-A0A368XIC4-F1
#
_entry.id   AF-A0A368XIC4-F1
#
_cell.length_a   1.000
_cell.length_b   1.000
_cell.length_c   1.000
_cell.angle_alpha   90.00
_cell.angle_beta   90.00
_cell.angle_gamma   90.00
#
_symmetry.space_group_name_H-M   'P 1'
#
loop_
_entity.id
_entity.type
_entity.pdbx_description
1 polymer ?
#
loop_
_entity_poly.entity_id
_entity_poly.type
_entity_poly.pdbx_seq_one_letter_code
_entity_poly.pdbx_strand_id
1 'polypeptide(L)'
;MLTPTTLIRLKDVPAHTTDMERSDLPKWSGKDPVPAIGQTIYVRVNRIGAAKVVGYAIDCGYLGVLAYPLDPPEWWVKQNGPSSPENAPLVFGAELQVLKQEA
;
A
#
# COMPACT_ATOMS: atom_id res chain seq x y z
N MET A 1 -21.38 3.70 15.18
CA MET A 1 -19.96 3.41 15.47
C MET A 1 -19.46 2.58 14.30
N LEU A 2 -18.50 3.09 13.52
CA LEU A 2 -17.83 2.28 12.51
C LEU A 2 -16.78 1.45 13.26
N THR A 3 -16.88 0.14 13.19
CA THR A 3 -15.88 -0.79 13.74
C THR A 3 -14.54 -0.46 13.07
N PRO A 4 -13.42 -0.35 13.80
CA PRO A 4 -12.12 -0.26 13.15
C PRO A 4 -11.90 -1.55 12.37
N THR A 5 -11.94 -1.47 11.03
CA THR A 5 -11.51 -2.55 10.16
C THR A 5 -10.06 -2.82 10.49
N THR A 6 -9.80 -3.90 11.23
CA THR A 6 -8.44 -4.30 11.57
C THR A 6 -7.84 -4.91 10.32
N LEU A 7 -7.03 -4.13 9.61
CA LEU A 7 -6.21 -4.65 8.51
C LEU A 7 -5.14 -5.57 9.10
N ILE A 8 -5.14 -6.84 8.68
CA ILE A 8 -4.11 -7.79 9.06
C ILE A 8 -2.86 -7.53 8.21
N ARG A 9 -1.76 -7.14 8.85
CA ARG A 9 -0.45 -6.96 8.19
C ARG A 9 0.15 -8.33 7.86
N LEU A 10 0.27 -8.62 6.57
CA LEU A 10 0.98 -9.77 6.02
C LEU A 10 2.46 -9.43 5.81
N LYS A 11 3.34 -10.39 6.07
CA LYS A 11 4.80 -10.25 5.92
C LYS A 11 5.32 -10.74 4.56
N ASP A 12 4.50 -11.51 3.86
CA ASP A 12 4.81 -12.07 2.54
C ASP A 12 3.68 -11.74 1.58
N VAL A 13 4.01 -11.65 0.29
CA VAL A 13 3.01 -11.46 -0.78
C VAL A 13 2.18 -12.74 -0.87
N PRO A 14 0.86 -12.70 -0.62
CA PRO A 14 0.02 -13.88 -0.77
C PRO A 14 -0.13 -14.26 -2.24
N ALA A 15 -0.60 -15.47 -2.50
CA ALA A 15 -1.10 -15.83 -3.83
C ALA A 15 -2.18 -14.81 -4.25
N HIS A 16 -2.04 -14.26 -5.45
CA HIS A 16 -2.89 -13.17 -5.95
C HIS A 16 -3.06 -13.30 -7.47
N THR A 17 -3.95 -12.48 -8.02
CA THR A 17 -4.25 -12.44 -9.45
C THR A 17 -4.26 -11.01 -9.96
N THR A 18 -3.89 -10.81 -11.23
CA THR A 18 -4.11 -9.56 -11.97
C THR A 18 -5.35 -9.62 -12.86
N ASP A 19 -6.03 -10.76 -12.90
CA ASP A 19 -7.34 -10.91 -13.55
C ASP A 19 -8.43 -10.35 -12.61
N MET A 20 -9.08 -9.27 -13.03
CA MET A 20 -10.09 -8.57 -12.23
C MET A 20 -11.43 -9.29 -12.19
N GLU A 21 -11.66 -10.26 -13.08
CA GLU A 21 -12.90 -11.07 -13.12
C GLU A 21 -12.84 -12.25 -12.13
N ARG A 22 -11.64 -12.62 -11.67
CA ARG A 22 -11.46 -13.69 -10.69
C ARG A 22 -11.90 -13.28 -9.28
N SER A 23 -12.54 -14.19 -8.56
CA SER A 23 -13.03 -13.98 -7.18
C SER A 23 -12.37 -14.90 -6.14
N ASP A 24 -11.55 -15.86 -6.58
CA ASP A 24 -10.92 -16.88 -5.73
C ASP A 24 -9.56 -16.46 -5.17
N LEU A 25 -8.95 -15.39 -5.71
CA LEU A 25 -7.69 -14.82 -5.24
C LEU A 25 -7.80 -13.30 -5.04
N PRO A 26 -7.03 -12.72 -4.10
CA PRO A 26 -6.87 -11.28 -3.97
C PRO A 26 -6.40 -10.64 -5.29
N LYS A 27 -6.99 -9.50 -5.64
CA LYS A 27 -6.71 -8.77 -6.87
C LYS A 27 -5.58 -7.77 -6.68
N TRP A 28 -4.52 -7.88 -7.46
CA TRP A 28 -3.52 -6.82 -7.59
C TRP A 28 -3.90 -5.91 -8.75
N SER A 29 -4.21 -4.65 -8.44
CA SER A 29 -4.66 -3.65 -9.42
C SER A 29 -3.53 -2.82 -10.05
N GLY A 30 -2.27 -3.14 -9.71
CA GLY A 30 -1.09 -2.42 -10.19
C GLY A 30 -0.62 -2.91 -11.56
N LYS A 31 0.01 -2.01 -12.31
CA LYS A 31 0.66 -2.34 -13.60
C LYS A 31 2.03 -2.98 -13.40
N ASP A 32 2.76 -2.53 -12.38
CA ASP A 32 4.05 -3.10 -11.97
C ASP A 32 3.82 -4.31 -11.05
N PRO A 33 4.79 -5.23 -10.90
CA PRO A 33 4.74 -6.28 -9.87
C PRO A 33 4.51 -5.72 -8.47
N VAL A 34 3.94 -6.53 -7.58
CA VAL A 34 3.75 -6.16 -6.16
C VAL A 34 5.11 -5.76 -5.56
N PRO A 35 5.27 -4.53 -5.03
CA PRO A 35 6.54 -4.07 -4.47
C PRO A 35 6.98 -4.92 -3.26
N ALA A 36 8.28 -5.14 -3.12
CA ALA A 36 8.84 -5.84 -1.95
C ALA A 36 8.78 -4.95 -0.68
N ILE A 37 8.74 -5.57 0.50
CA ILE A 37 8.97 -4.85 1.76
C ILE A 37 10.32 -4.15 1.71
N GLY A 38 10.35 -2.89 2.15
CA GLY A 38 11.52 -2.02 2.10
C GLY A 38 11.70 -1.26 0.78
N GLN A 39 10.94 -1.60 -0.27
CA GLN A 39 10.99 -0.88 -1.54
C GLN A 39 10.31 0.48 -1.44
N THR A 40 10.88 1.47 -2.14
CA THR A 40 10.28 2.80 -2.28
C THR A 40 9.30 2.80 -3.46
N ILE A 41 8.11 3.31 -3.23
CA ILE A 41 7.07 3.53 -4.23
C ILE A 41 6.73 5.01 -4.30
N TYR A 42 6.02 5.41 -5.36
CA TYR A 42 5.42 6.74 -5.44
C TYR A 42 3.90 6.62 -5.46
N VAL A 43 3.25 7.12 -4.40
CA VAL A 43 1.80 7.16 -4.24
C VAL A 43 1.25 8.39 -4.96
N ARG A 44 0.45 8.15 -6.00
CA ARG A 44 -0.05 9.20 -6.92
C ARG A 44 -1.27 9.93 -6.37
N VAL A 45 -1.97 9.34 -5.41
CA VAL A 45 -3.20 9.92 -4.84
C VAL A 45 -2.88 10.88 -3.69
N ASN A 46 -3.76 11.87 -3.49
CA ASN A 46 -3.74 12.81 -2.37
C ASN A 46 -2.41 13.56 -2.14
N ARG A 47 -1.54 13.65 -3.16
CA ARG A 47 -0.21 14.27 -3.05
C ARG A 47 0.64 13.66 -1.92
N ILE A 48 0.52 12.35 -1.70
CA ILE A 48 1.32 11.63 -0.70
C ILE A 48 2.79 11.53 -1.12
N GLY A 49 3.06 11.23 -2.40
CA GLY A 49 4.43 11.17 -2.92
C GLY A 49 5.17 9.89 -2.54
N ALA A 50 6.46 10.00 -2.25
CA ALA A 50 7.31 8.85 -1.98
C ALA A 50 6.93 8.17 -0.66
N ALA A 51 6.82 6.84 -0.68
CA ALA A 51 6.50 6.03 0.49
C ALA A 51 7.31 4.74 0.50
N LYS A 52 7.48 4.12 1.67
CA LYS A 52 8.22 2.87 1.83
C LYS A 52 7.31 1.75 2.32
N VAL A 53 7.38 0.62 1.63
CA VAL A 53 6.54 -0.56 1.89
C VAL A 53 7.00 -1.26 3.16
N VAL A 54 6.07 -1.62 4.04
CA VAL A 54 6.32 -2.32 5.32
C VAL A 54 5.52 -3.61 5.49
N GLY A 55 4.63 -3.91 4.55
CA GLY A 55 3.85 -5.15 4.54
C GLY A 55 2.74 -5.08 3.51
N TYR A 56 1.83 -6.06 3.59
CA TYR A 56 0.69 -6.18 2.71
C TYR A 56 -0.59 -6.32 3.52
N ALA A 57 -1.73 -5.99 2.93
CA ALA A 57 -3.04 -6.31 3.49
C ALA A 57 -4.04 -6.58 2.37
N ILE A 58 -5.09 -7.31 2.71
CA ILE A 58 -6.22 -7.57 1.81
C ILE A 58 -7.41 -6.80 2.34
N ASP A 59 -8.03 -6.00 1.48
CA ASP A 59 -9.28 -5.31 1.78
C ASP A 59 -10.22 -5.40 0.59
N CYS A 60 -11.49 -5.72 0.85
CA CYS A 60 -12.53 -5.90 -0.16
C CYS A 60 -12.13 -6.79 -1.37
N GLY A 61 -11.29 -7.80 -1.14
CA GLY A 61 -10.80 -8.71 -2.18
C GLY A 61 -9.64 -8.18 -3.04
N TYR A 62 -9.07 -7.02 -2.69
CA TYR A 62 -7.89 -6.45 -3.32
C TYR A 62 -6.66 -6.59 -2.43
N LEU A 63 -5.54 -6.95 -3.04
CA LEU A 63 -4.23 -6.88 -2.43
C LEU A 63 -3.71 -5.45 -2.51
N GLY A 64 -3.35 -4.88 -1.35
CA GLY A 64 -2.64 -3.61 -1.25
C GLY A 64 -1.34 -3.74 -0.49
N VAL A 65 -0.53 -2.68 -0.55
CA VAL A 65 0.69 -2.53 0.24
C VAL A 65 0.42 -1.60 1.41
N LEU A 66 0.96 -1.90 2.58
CA LEU A 66 1.07 -0.96 3.69
C LEU A 66 2.34 -0.15 3.48
N ALA A 67 2.23 1.16 3.27
CA ALA A 67 3.38 2.01 2.98
C ALA A 67 3.31 3.34 3.71
N TYR A 68 4.37 3.69 4.46
CA TYR A 68 4.44 4.96 5.18
C TYR A 68 5.07 6.05 4.31
N PRO A 69 4.49 7.26 4.24
CA PRO A 69 5.07 8.37 3.47
C PRO A 69 6.43 8.79 4.02
N LEU A 70 7.40 9.07 3.14
CA LEU A 70 8.73 9.53 3.53
C LEU A 70 8.77 11.05 3.81
N ASP A 71 7.92 11.80 3.12
CA ASP A 71 7.72 13.24 3.32
C ASP A 71 6.20 13.54 3.29
N PRO A 72 5.47 13.23 4.37
CA PRO A 72 4.02 13.36 4.39
C PRO A 72 3.58 14.83 4.32
N PRO A 73 2.49 15.15 3.60
CA PRO A 73 1.90 16.49 3.66
C PRO A 73 1.34 16.77 5.07
N GLU A 74 1.32 18.04 5.48
CA GLU A 74 0.91 18.43 6.85
C GLU A 74 -0.47 17.89 7.26
N TRP A 75 -1.43 17.87 6.33
CA TRP A 75 -2.78 17.38 6.60
C TRP A 75 -2.76 15.90 7.00
N TRP A 76 -1.85 15.12 6.42
CA TRP A 76 -1.71 13.70 6.72
C TRP A 76 -1.17 13.50 8.13
N VAL A 77 -0.16 14.29 8.52
CA VAL A 77 0.43 14.27 9.87
C VAL A 77 -0.61 14.67 10.92
N LYS A 78 -1.42 15.70 10.64
CA LYS A 78 -2.51 16.14 11.53
C LYS A 78 -3.55 15.05 11.78
N GLN A 79 -3.79 14.16 10.83
CA GLN A 79 -4.78 13.07 10.94
C GLN A 79 -4.21 11.78 11.54
N ASN A 80 -2.97 11.43 11.18
CA ASN A 80 -2.40 10.10 11.44
C ASN A 80 -1.22 10.13 12.44
N GLY A 81 -0.79 11.32 12.87
CA GLY A 81 0.45 11.52 13.62
C GLY A 81 1.69 11.49 12.72
N PRO A 82 2.90 11.53 13.31
CA PRO A 82 4.15 11.41 12.57
C PRO A 82 4.19 10.13 11.74
N SER A 83 4.70 10.21 10.51
CA SER A 83 4.81 9.04 9.63
C SER A 83 5.76 8.00 10.21
N SER A 84 5.32 6.75 10.25
CA SER A 84 6.08 5.62 10.79
C SER A 84 5.63 4.30 10.16
N PRO A 85 6.44 3.24 10.27
CA PRO A 85 6.01 1.90 9.90
C PRO A 85 4.70 1.45 10.58
N GLU A 86 4.37 1.95 11.77
CA GLU A 86 3.22 1.48 12.55
C GLU A 86 1.89 2.08 12.14
N ASN A 87 1.89 3.26 11.52
CA ASN A 87 0.71 3.91 10.97
C ASN A 87 0.69 3.94 9.43
N ALA A 88 1.41 3.00 8.79
CA ALA A 88 1.45 2.87 7.35
C ALA A 88 0.05 2.57 6.76
N PRO A 89 -0.53 3.47 5.94
CA PRO A 89 -1.83 3.27 5.32
C PRO A 89 -1.77 2.20 4.23
N LEU A 90 -2.94 1.62 3.93
CA LEU A 90 -3.11 0.74 2.79
C LEU A 90 -3.16 1.56 1.50
N VAL A 91 -2.40 1.11 0.50
CA VAL A 91 -2.36 1.70 -0.85
C VAL A 91 -2.52 0.56 -1.87
N PHE A 92 -3.44 0.73 -2.81
CA PHE A 92 -3.68 -0.26 -3.86
C PHE A 92 -2.77 -0.06 -5.07
N GLY A 93 -2.55 -1.14 -5.84
CA GLY A 93 -1.63 -1.11 -6.98
C GLY A 93 -1.97 -0.04 -8.03
N ALA A 94 -3.25 0.26 -8.26
CA ALA A 94 -3.69 1.32 -9.16
C ALA A 94 -3.26 2.74 -8.70
N GLU A 95 -3.02 2.93 -7.41
CA GLU A 95 -2.73 4.23 -6.80
C GLU A 95 -1.22 4.55 -6.77
N LEU A 96 -0.38 3.58 -7.12
CA LEU A 96 1.08 3.68 -6.99
C LEU A 96 1.83 3.34 -8.29
N GLN A 97 3.11 3.70 -8.30
CA GLN A 97 4.11 3.20 -9.22
C GLN A 97 5.35 2.76 -8.46
N VAL A 98 6.02 1.72 -8.97
CA VAL A 98 7.31 1.30 -8.43
C VAL A 98 8.37 2.28 -8.89
N LEU A 99 9.13 2.85 -7.95
CA LEU A 99 10.32 3.61 -8.29
C LEU A 99 11.46 2.62 -8.50
N LYS A 100 12.07 2.65 -9.69
CA LYS A 100 13.31 1.91 -9.94
C LYS A 100 14.40 2.53 -9.07
N GLN A 101 15.14 1.71 -8.32
CA GLN A 101 16.41 2.17 -7.77
C GLN A 101 17.36 2.33 -8.96
N GLU A 102 17.79 3.57 -9.22
CA GLU A 102 18.95 3.78 -10.09
C GLU A 102 20.16 3.15 -9.40
N ALA A 103 20.88 2.31 -10.15
CA ALA A 103 22.05 1.57 -9.69
C ALA A 103 23.29 2.47 -9.59
#